data_AF-A0A7W6NB67-F1
#
_entry.id   AF-A0A7W6NB67-F1
#
_cell.length_a   1.000
_cell.length_b   1.000
_cell.length_c   1.000
_cell.angle_alpha   90.00
_cell.angle_beta   90.00
_cell.angle_gamma   90.00
#
_symmetry.space_group_name_H-M   'P 1'
#
loop_
_entity.id
_entity.type
_entity.pdbx_description
1 polymer ?
#
loop_
_entity_poly.entity_id
_entity_poly.type
_entity_poly.pdbx_seq_one_letter_code
_entity_poly.pdbx_strand_id
1 'polypeptide(L)'
;MTIEPSKEAQFKQRFISVVADLRQNGLNDPEAMAHIGGLAVELSDALNQKSWVAVKQSMTPATYDELLATFQKRGTEYHKDGRTKLAYAIQLLSVSLVAFTQRSDADIAAGENLVDQLIDQAATRYRQVRPKH
;
A
#
# COMPACT_ATOMS: atom_id res chain seq x y z
N MET A 1 5.19 -17.07 -31.06
CA MET A 1 5.42 -17.31 -29.62
C MET A 1 5.22 -15.99 -28.91
N THR A 2 4.14 -15.83 -28.16
CA THR A 2 4.02 -14.74 -27.18
C THR A 2 4.89 -15.09 -26.00
N ILE A 3 5.96 -14.33 -25.78
CA ILE A 3 6.80 -14.46 -24.58
C ILE A 3 5.93 -13.95 -23.42
N GLU A 4 5.57 -14.83 -22.49
CA GLU A 4 4.87 -14.40 -21.27
C GLU A 4 5.77 -13.43 -20.50
N PRO A 5 5.25 -12.27 -20.05
CA PRO A 5 6.04 -11.31 -19.28
C PRO A 5 6.49 -11.92 -17.95
N SER A 6 7.71 -11.58 -17.51
CA SER A 6 8.22 -11.99 -16.19
C SER A 6 7.31 -11.50 -15.05
N LYS A 7 7.39 -12.12 -13.87
CA LYS A 7 6.62 -11.69 -12.70
C LYS A 7 6.88 -10.23 -12.33
N GLU A 8 8.13 -9.77 -12.45
CA GLU A 8 8.53 -8.38 -12.25
C GLU A 8 7.88 -7.45 -13.28
N ALA A 9 7.87 -7.84 -14.56
CA ALA A 9 7.20 -7.06 -15.61
C ALA A 9 5.69 -6.98 -15.39
N GLN A 10 5.05 -8.09 -14.98
CA GLN A 10 3.63 -8.10 -14.62
C GLN A 10 3.34 -7.23 -13.40
N PHE A 11 4.20 -7.28 -12.37
CA PHE A 11 4.08 -6.42 -11.21
C PHE A 11 4.22 -4.95 -11.60
N LYS A 12 5.23 -4.59 -12.38
CA LYS A 12 5.46 -3.22 -12.85
C LYS A 12 4.23 -2.67 -13.58
N GLN A 13 3.63 -3.44 -14.49
CA GLN A 13 2.39 -3.05 -15.16
C GLN A 13 1.24 -2.77 -14.19
N ARG A 14 1.02 -3.68 -13.22
CA ARG A 14 -0.01 -3.51 -12.19
C ARG A 14 0.28 -2.31 -11.29
N PHE A 15 1.53 -2.12 -10.90
CA PHE A 15 1.97 -1.02 -10.07
C PHE A 15 1.71 0.33 -10.74
N ILE A 16 2.11 0.48 -12.01
CA ILE A 16 1.82 1.68 -12.82
C ILE A 16 0.32 1.95 -12.88
N SER A 17 -0.51 0.91 -13.09
CA SER A 17 -1.96 1.06 -13.12
C SER A 17 -2.53 1.57 -11.79
N VAL A 18 -2.05 1.04 -10.65
CA VAL A 18 -2.50 1.49 -9.32
C VAL A 18 -2.05 2.92 -9.05
N VAL A 19 -0.82 3.29 -9.39
CA VAL A 19 -0.32 4.66 -9.24
C VAL A 19 -1.11 5.66 -10.10
N ALA A 20 -1.46 5.27 -11.33
CA ALA A 20 -2.28 6.10 -12.22
C ALA A 20 -3.69 6.31 -11.65
N ASP A 21 -4.34 5.23 -11.19
CA ASP A 21 -5.68 5.31 -10.58
C ASP A 21 -5.69 6.13 -9.28
N LEU A 22 -4.65 5.98 -8.44
CA LEU A 22 -4.46 6.79 -7.24
C LEU A 22 -4.42 8.29 -7.53
N ARG A 23 -3.71 8.68 -8.59
CA ARG A 23 -3.60 10.08 -9.01
C ARG A 23 -4.92 10.63 -9.57
N GLN A 24 -5.71 9.81 -10.25
CA GLN A 24 -6.96 10.24 -10.88
C GLN A 24 -8.14 10.26 -9.89
N ASN A 25 -8.27 9.19 -9.10
CA ASN A 25 -9.47 8.89 -8.33
C ASN A 25 -9.19 8.86 -6.83
N GLY A 26 -8.14 8.17 -6.40
CA GLY A 26 -7.88 7.92 -4.98
C GLY A 26 -7.69 9.20 -4.16
N LEU A 27 -6.92 10.17 -4.69
CA LEU A 27 -6.70 11.47 -4.04
C LEU A 27 -7.99 12.28 -3.79
N ASN A 28 -9.02 12.04 -4.60
CA ASN A 28 -10.29 12.76 -4.54
C ASN A 28 -11.36 12.03 -3.71
N ASP A 29 -11.04 10.87 -3.13
CA ASP A 29 -11.94 10.11 -2.24
C ASP A 29 -11.47 10.22 -0.78
N PRO A 30 -12.08 11.11 0.03
CA PRO A 30 -11.68 11.31 1.43
C PRO A 30 -11.85 10.06 2.30
N GLU A 31 -12.81 9.19 1.98
CA GLU A 31 -13.06 7.97 2.74
C GLU A 31 -12.00 6.91 2.42
N ALA A 32 -11.62 6.76 1.15
CA ALA A 32 -10.49 5.90 0.77
C ALA A 32 -9.19 6.36 1.44
N MET A 33 -8.93 7.68 1.44
CA MET A 33 -7.77 8.26 2.13
C MET A 33 -7.81 8.04 3.64
N ALA A 34 -8.98 8.11 4.27
CA ALA A 34 -9.13 7.79 5.69
C ALA A 34 -8.81 6.31 5.99
N HIS A 35 -9.25 5.38 5.15
CA HIS A 35 -8.92 3.96 5.29
C HIS A 35 -7.42 3.67 5.09
N ILE A 36 -6.80 4.31 4.10
CA ILE A 36 -5.35 4.19 3.86
C ILE A 36 -4.57 4.69 5.07
N GLY A 37 -4.90 5.89 5.55
CA GLY A 37 -4.25 6.47 6.72
C GLY A 37 -4.47 5.63 7.98
N GLY A 38 -5.70 5.16 8.21
CA GLY A 38 -6.03 4.32 9.35
C GLY A 38 -5.24 3.02 9.40
N LEU A 39 -5.24 2.27 8.29
CA LEU A 39 -4.50 1.02 8.19
C LEU A 39 -2.99 1.23 8.32
N ALA A 40 -2.44 2.27 7.68
CA ALA A 40 -1.01 2.58 7.79
C ALA A 40 -0.60 2.90 9.24
N VAL A 41 -1.43 3.65 9.97
CA VAL A 41 -1.22 3.94 11.39
C VAL A 41 -1.31 2.67 12.22
N GLU A 42 -2.37 1.88 12.06
CA GLU A 42 -2.56 0.62 12.80
C GLU A 42 -1.39 -0.35 12.60
N LEU A 43 -0.91 -0.50 11.35
CA LEU A 43 0.23 -1.36 11.04
C LEU A 43 1.54 -0.83 11.61
N SER A 44 1.76 0.49 11.51
CA SER A 44 2.96 1.12 12.08
C SER A 44 2.99 0.96 13.58
N ASP A 45 1.87 1.24 14.26
CA ASP A 45 1.74 1.13 15.70
C ASP A 45 1.89 -0.33 16.17
N ALA A 46 1.28 -1.29 15.46
CA ALA A 46 1.38 -2.73 15.77
C ALA A 46 2.82 -3.28 15.64
N LEU A 47 3.62 -2.71 14.74
CA LEU A 47 5.02 -3.07 14.53
C LEU A 47 6.00 -2.15 15.27
N ASN A 48 5.49 -1.28 16.15
CA ASN A 48 6.25 -0.31 16.92
C ASN A 48 7.16 0.60 16.06
N GLN A 49 6.64 1.04 14.93
CA GLN A 49 7.30 1.93 13.97
C GLN A 49 6.57 3.27 13.87
N LYS A 50 7.31 4.31 13.47
CA LYS A 50 6.76 5.68 13.39
C LYS A 50 5.94 5.95 12.12
N SER A 51 6.23 5.22 11.04
CA SER A 51 5.62 5.40 9.73
C SER A 51 5.61 4.10 8.93
N TRP A 52 4.83 4.09 7.86
CA TRP A 52 4.78 2.95 6.95
C TRP A 52 6.12 2.68 6.26
N VAL A 53 6.86 3.74 5.91
CA VAL A 53 8.22 3.59 5.37
C VAL A 53 9.16 2.92 6.39
N ALA A 54 9.09 3.30 7.66
CA ALA A 54 9.90 2.69 8.72
C ALA A 54 9.52 1.21 8.94
N VAL A 55 8.23 0.86 8.78
CA VAL A 55 7.77 -0.53 8.74
C VAL A 55 8.51 -1.31 7.66
N LYS A 56 8.45 -0.86 6.40
CA LYS A 56 9.09 -1.58 5.28
C LYS A 56 10.60 -1.73 5.46
N GLN A 57 11.27 -0.71 6.01
CA GLN A 57 12.72 -0.73 6.25
C GLN A 57 13.15 -1.66 7.38
N SER A 58 12.29 -1.91 8.37
CA SER A 58 12.60 -2.73 9.55
C SER A 58 12.11 -4.17 9.43
N MET A 59 11.37 -4.50 8.38
CA MET A 59 10.78 -5.82 8.18
C MET A 59 11.82 -6.90 7.94
N THR A 60 11.63 -8.03 8.62
CA THR A 60 12.30 -9.29 8.26
C THR A 60 11.59 -9.93 7.06
N PRO A 61 12.25 -10.83 6.30
CA PRO A 61 11.60 -11.59 5.24
C PRO A 61 10.35 -12.36 5.71
N ALA A 62 10.39 -12.93 6.92
CA ALA A 62 9.25 -13.66 7.48
C ALA A 62 8.04 -12.72 7.75
N THR A 63 8.30 -11.55 8.32
CA THR A 63 7.26 -10.53 8.54
C THR A 63 6.69 -10.00 7.23
N TYR A 64 7.53 -9.83 6.21
CA TYR A 64 7.11 -9.44 4.88
C TYR A 64 6.14 -10.46 4.26
N ASP A 65 6.49 -11.75 4.28
CA ASP A 65 5.65 -12.82 3.70
C ASP A 65 4.31 -12.95 4.44
N GLU A 66 4.33 -12.90 5.77
CA GLU A 66 3.12 -12.94 6.59
C GLU A 66 2.20 -11.74 6.31
N LEU A 67 2.77 -10.54 6.21
CA LEU A 67 1.98 -9.34 5.94
C LEU A 67 1.39 -9.38 4.53
N LEU A 68 2.16 -9.82 3.53
CA LEU A 68 1.68 -9.94 2.15
C LEU A 68 0.54 -10.97 2.04
N ALA A 69 0.66 -12.12 2.71
CA ALA A 69 -0.42 -13.11 2.78
C ALA A 69 -1.68 -12.54 3.47
N THR A 70 -1.49 -11.78 4.55
CA THR A 70 -2.59 -11.11 5.27
C THR A 70 -3.30 -10.09 4.38
N PHE A 71 -2.55 -9.28 3.65
CA PHE A 71 -3.12 -8.33 2.69
C PHE A 71 -3.89 -9.04 1.58
N GLN A 72 -3.35 -10.10 1.00
CA GLN A 72 -4.06 -10.87 -0.02
C GLN A 72 -5.40 -11.41 0.49
N LYS A 73 -5.40 -11.98 1.70
CA LYS A 73 -6.61 -12.50 2.35
C LYS A 73 -7.64 -11.39 2.58
N ARG A 74 -7.25 -10.33 3.33
CA ARG A 74 -8.17 -9.24 3.70
C ARG A 74 -8.65 -8.45 2.49
N GLY A 75 -7.79 -8.20 1.51
CA GLY A 75 -8.17 -7.52 0.27
C GLY A 75 -9.22 -8.30 -0.51
N THR A 76 -9.07 -9.63 -0.58
CA THR A 76 -10.05 -10.52 -1.23
C THR A 76 -11.38 -10.53 -0.47
N GLU A 77 -11.35 -10.61 0.87
CA GLU A 77 -12.54 -10.55 1.73
C GLU A 77 -13.29 -9.22 1.52
N TYR A 78 -12.60 -8.08 1.64
CA TYR A 78 -13.20 -6.77 1.43
C TYR A 78 -13.79 -6.60 0.03
N HIS A 79 -13.11 -7.11 -1.00
CA HIS A 79 -13.64 -7.06 -2.36
C HIS A 79 -14.92 -7.90 -2.50
N LYS A 80 -14.95 -9.12 -1.95
CA LYS A 80 -16.14 -9.99 -1.96
C LYS A 80 -17.31 -9.38 -1.20
N ASP A 81 -17.03 -8.70 -0.10
CA ASP A 81 -18.03 -8.04 0.74
C ASP A 81 -18.50 -6.68 0.18
N GLY A 82 -18.03 -6.26 -1.00
CA GLY A 82 -18.37 -4.98 -1.60
C GLY A 82 -17.73 -3.76 -0.91
N ARG A 83 -16.78 -3.99 0.01
CA ARG A 83 -16.04 -2.95 0.76
C ARG A 83 -14.87 -2.43 -0.08
N THR A 84 -15.19 -1.89 -1.25
CA THR A 84 -14.23 -1.53 -2.30
C THR A 84 -13.15 -0.56 -1.84
N LYS A 85 -13.47 0.44 -0.99
CA LYS A 85 -12.50 1.41 -0.49
C LYS A 85 -11.47 0.80 0.47
N LEU A 86 -11.88 -0.17 1.26
CA LEU A 86 -10.97 -0.93 2.13
C LEU A 86 -10.13 -1.92 1.33
N ALA A 87 -10.72 -2.57 0.32
CA ALA A 87 -9.97 -3.39 -0.63
C ALA A 87 -8.90 -2.55 -1.35
N TYR A 88 -9.25 -1.34 -1.76
CA TYR A 88 -8.34 -0.37 -2.37
C TYR A 88 -7.20 0.03 -1.42
N ALA A 89 -7.51 0.34 -0.17
CA ALA A 89 -6.49 0.69 0.83
C ALA A 89 -5.48 -0.45 1.04
N ILE A 90 -5.96 -1.69 1.15
CA ILE A 90 -5.11 -2.88 1.24
C ILE A 90 -4.30 -3.08 -0.04
N GLN A 91 -4.89 -2.89 -1.21
CA GLN A 91 -4.18 -2.98 -2.48
C GLN A 91 -3.03 -1.97 -2.55
N LEU A 92 -3.26 -0.72 -2.14
CA LEU A 92 -2.24 0.32 -2.16
C LEU A 92 -1.06 -0.01 -1.22
N LEU A 93 -1.35 -0.44 0.01
CA LEU A 93 -0.33 -0.88 0.97
C LEU A 93 0.44 -2.11 0.44
N SER A 94 -0.26 -3.05 -0.19
CA SER A 94 0.35 -4.25 -0.78
C SER A 94 1.32 -3.91 -1.91
N VAL A 95 0.92 -3.04 -2.83
CA VAL A 95 1.80 -2.68 -3.94
C VAL A 95 2.98 -1.82 -3.49
N SER A 96 2.79 -0.96 -2.47
CA SER A 96 3.90 -0.23 -1.82
C SER A 96 4.91 -1.20 -1.17
N LEU A 97 4.41 -2.25 -0.50
CA LEU A 97 5.25 -3.27 0.12
C LEU A 97 6.08 -4.04 -0.91
N VAL A 98 5.45 -4.50 -2.00
CA VAL A 98 6.15 -5.25 -3.05
C VAL A 98 7.11 -4.35 -3.83
N ALA A 99 6.72 -3.11 -4.13
CA ALA A 99 7.57 -2.15 -4.86
C ALA A 99 8.88 -1.84 -4.10
N PHE A 100 8.84 -1.82 -2.77
CA PHE A 100 10.02 -1.67 -1.92
C PHE A 100 11.10 -2.73 -2.20
N THR A 101 10.70 -3.96 -2.56
CA THR A 101 11.62 -5.06 -2.87
C THR A 101 12.19 -5.02 -4.29
N GLN A 102 11.61 -4.19 -5.17
CA GLN A 102 11.95 -4.11 -6.61
C GLN A 102 12.56 -2.74 -6.98
N ARG A 103 13.13 -2.02 -6.01
CA ARG A 103 13.72 -0.68 -6.19
C ARG A 103 14.94 -0.62 -7.12
N SER A 104 15.45 -1.76 -7.61
CA SER A 104 16.44 -1.79 -8.68
C SER A 104 15.88 -1.27 -10.02
N ASP A 105 14.55 -1.30 -10.21
CA ASP A 105 13.88 -0.65 -11.32
C ASP A 105 13.56 0.81 -10.97
N ALA A 106 14.06 1.74 -11.80
CA ALA A 106 13.95 3.18 -11.53
C ALA A 106 12.50 3.69 -11.55
N ASP A 107 11.63 3.13 -12.40
CA ASP A 107 10.23 3.54 -12.46
C ASP A 107 9.48 3.05 -11.23
N ILE A 108 9.79 1.82 -10.76
CA ILE A 108 9.23 1.29 -9.51
C ILE A 108 9.68 2.14 -8.34
N ALA A 109 10.97 2.47 -8.24
CA ALA A 109 11.49 3.31 -7.16
C ALA A 109 10.86 4.71 -7.13
N ALA A 110 10.70 5.36 -8.29
CA ALA A 110 10.05 6.67 -8.38
C ALA A 110 8.57 6.61 -8.00
N GLY A 111 7.83 5.62 -8.52
CA GLY A 111 6.43 5.41 -8.19
C GLY A 111 6.22 5.08 -6.71
N GLU A 112 7.11 4.30 -6.12
CA GLU A 112 7.00 3.87 -4.72
C GLU A 112 7.20 5.03 -3.75
N ASN A 113 8.16 5.92 -4.02
CA ASN A 113 8.31 7.15 -3.25
C ASN A 113 7.04 8.01 -3.26
N LEU A 114 6.34 8.10 -4.40
CA LEU A 114 5.10 8.86 -4.51
C LEU A 114 3.96 8.21 -3.71
N VAL A 115 3.83 6.88 -3.80
CA VAL A 115 2.83 6.13 -3.03
C VAL A 115 3.09 6.25 -1.54
N ASP A 116 4.34 6.16 -1.11
CA ASP A 116 4.72 6.28 0.30
C ASP A 116 4.43 7.65 0.87
N GLN A 117 4.76 8.72 0.15
CA GLN A 117 4.44 10.09 0.56
C GLN A 117 2.94 10.27 0.76
N LEU A 118 2.12 9.68 -0.11
CA LEU A 118 0.67 9.75 -0.01
C LEU A 118 0.15 8.97 1.20
N ILE A 119 0.66 7.76 1.43
CA ILE A 119 0.30 6.94 2.60
C ILE A 119 0.66 7.69 3.89
N ASP A 120 1.85 8.29 3.97
CA ASP A 120 2.29 9.05 5.15
C ASP A 120 1.48 10.32 5.36
N GLN A 121 1.06 11.03 4.30
CA GLN A 121 0.15 12.16 4.39
C GLN A 121 -1.23 11.73 4.92
N ALA A 122 -1.79 10.64 4.39
CA ALA A 122 -3.05 10.08 4.85
C ALA A 122 -2.97 9.65 6.32
N ALA A 123 -1.88 8.97 6.71
CA ALA A 123 -1.62 8.55 8.10
C ALA A 123 -1.50 9.75 9.05
N THR A 124 -0.79 10.80 8.63
CA THR A 124 -0.65 12.05 9.40
C THR A 124 -2.02 12.71 9.60
N ARG A 125 -2.80 12.84 8.54
CA ARG A 125 -4.16 13.39 8.61
C ARG A 125 -5.05 12.56 9.53
N TYR A 126 -5.00 11.24 9.41
CA TYR A 126 -5.75 10.32 10.26
C TYR A 126 -5.42 10.49 11.75
N ARG A 127 -4.13 10.61 12.09
CA ARG A 127 -3.67 10.88 13.46
C ARG A 127 -4.16 12.23 14.01
N GLN A 128 -4.27 13.26 13.16
CA GLN A 128 -4.76 14.58 13.58
C GLN A 128 -6.26 14.60 13.87
N VAL A 129 -7.05 13.78 13.16
CA VAL A 129 -8.50 13.74 13.34
C VAL A 129 -8.96 12.70 14.37
N ARG A 130 -8.11 11.73 14.74
CA ARG A 130 -8.41 10.80 15.84
C ARG A 130 -8.37 11.52 17.19
N PRO A 131 -9.42 11.43 18.02
CA PRO A 131 -9.33 11.85 19.41
C PRO A 131 -8.20 11.06 20.09
N LYS A 132 -7.31 11.76 20.81
CA LYS A 132 -6.43 11.10 21.77
C LYS A 132 -7.32 10.55 22.88
N HIS A 133 -7.60 9.25 22.85
CA HIS A 133 -8.13 8.54 24.01
C HIS A 133 -7.01 8.23 24.99
#